data_AF-A0A518A4A3-F1
#
_entry.id   AF-A0A518A4A3-F1
#
_cell.length_a   1.000
_cell.length_b   1.000
_cell.length_c   1.000
_cell.angle_alpha   90.00
_cell.angle_beta   90.00
_cell.angle_gamma   90.00
#
_symmetry.space_group_name_H-M   'P 1'
#
loop_
_entity.id
_entity.type
_entity.pdbx_description
1 polymer ?
#
loop_
_entity_poly.entity_id
_entity_poly.type
_entity_poly.pdbx_seq_one_letter_code
_entity_poly.pdbx_strand_id
1 'polypeptide(L)'
;MRIMLLLCWGLVPFFLGAYHYGPGQAQLKLDDVDRRVKAAQTAEEQGNWNQAVALYNEALPMVPSDNVKEAQKLRLERDKAMMFNGQLPDAYLDLQALLDELQAEEKPDQELLKQTRSAMANAEYYVTWTLRLEGVGKEGWEPIIESSRQNYRLLAENAAKADNKSELKEQQENLEAVIRLANLDLTDLQGIPIPKQCKCKGCCNGVCNGKKKGKKKGKGQKKAKDNRGASASPPPDKSGS
;
A
#
# COMPACT_ATOMS: atom_id res chain seq x y z
N MET A 1 4.54 21.84 -59.33
CA MET A 1 4.45 22.51 -58.01
C MET A 1 3.02 22.62 -57.47
N ARG A 2 2.02 23.07 -58.25
CA ARG A 2 0.61 23.18 -57.78
C ARG A 2 -0.01 21.87 -57.27
N ILE A 3 0.23 20.75 -57.95
CA ILE A 3 -0.32 19.43 -57.55
C ILE A 3 0.28 18.95 -56.22
N MET A 4 1.58 19.17 -55.97
CA MET A 4 2.18 18.83 -54.67
C MET A 4 1.63 19.70 -53.53
N LEU A 5 1.38 20.99 -53.79
CA LEU A 5 0.74 21.87 -52.80
C LEU A 5 -0.67 21.40 -52.43
N LEU A 6 -1.46 20.96 -53.41
CA LEU A 6 -2.81 20.44 -53.18
C LEU A 6 -2.79 19.08 -52.45
N LEU A 7 -1.84 18.20 -52.77
CA LEU A 7 -1.66 16.93 -52.06
C LEU A 7 -1.23 17.16 -50.61
N CYS A 8 -0.25 18.03 -50.35
CA CYS A 8 0.14 18.40 -48.99
C CYS A 8 -1.03 19.02 -48.22
N TRP A 9 -1.80 19.91 -48.85
CA TRP A 9 -2.99 20.51 -48.24
C TRP A 9 -4.08 19.49 -47.91
N GLY A 10 -4.29 18.48 -48.75
CA GLY A 10 -5.23 17.39 -48.49
C GLY A 10 -4.77 16.40 -47.42
N LEU A 11 -3.45 16.22 -47.25
CA LEU A 11 -2.88 15.35 -46.23
C LEU A 11 -2.90 15.94 -44.82
N VAL A 12 -2.79 17.27 -44.69
CA VAL A 12 -2.82 17.98 -43.40
C VAL A 12 -4.04 17.60 -42.53
N PRO A 13 -5.30 17.66 -42.99
CA PRO A 13 -6.45 17.26 -42.17
C PRO A 13 -6.45 15.77 -41.82
N PHE A 14 -5.89 14.92 -42.67
CA PHE A 14 -5.77 13.48 -42.40
C PHE A 14 -4.77 13.20 -41.27
N PHE A 15 -3.59 13.84 -41.29
CA PHE A 15 -2.61 13.74 -40.22
C PHE A 15 -3.10 14.37 -38.91
N LEU A 16 -3.79 15.52 -38.98
CA LEU A 16 -4.42 16.15 -37.80
C LEU A 16 -5.50 15.26 -37.19
N GLY A 17 -6.35 14.63 -38.01
CA GLY A 17 -7.34 13.66 -37.54
C GLY A 17 -6.68 12.46 -36.88
N ALA A 18 -5.68 11.85 -37.54
CA ALA A 18 -4.94 10.71 -36.98
C ALA A 18 -4.24 11.06 -35.65
N TYR A 19 -3.66 12.26 -35.55
CA TYR A 19 -3.08 12.74 -34.30
C TYR A 19 -4.14 12.94 -33.22
N HIS A 20 -5.22 13.66 -33.51
CA HIS A 20 -6.24 14.01 -32.53
C HIS A 20 -6.99 12.78 -31.99
N TYR A 21 -7.22 11.77 -32.82
CA TYR A 21 -7.90 10.53 -32.42
C TYR A 21 -6.95 9.44 -31.88
N GLY A 22 -5.64 9.61 -32.04
CA GLY A 22 -4.63 8.72 -31.46
C GLY A 22 -3.82 9.42 -30.36
N PRO A 23 -2.59 9.90 -30.65
CA PRO A 23 -1.70 10.55 -29.66
C PRO A 23 -2.33 11.70 -28.85
N GLY A 24 -3.19 12.50 -29.46
CA GLY A 24 -3.86 13.64 -28.81
C GLY A 24 -4.80 13.21 -27.69
N GLN A 25 -5.55 12.11 -27.85
CA GLN A 25 -6.37 11.56 -26.77
C GLN A 25 -5.53 11.03 -25.61
N ALA A 26 -4.37 10.43 -25.90
CA ALA A 26 -3.46 9.94 -24.86
C ALA A 26 -2.89 11.10 -24.02
N GLN A 27 -2.53 12.22 -24.66
CA GLN A 27 -2.05 13.43 -23.96
C GLN A 27 -3.13 14.04 -23.07
N LEU A 28 -4.38 14.15 -23.55
CA LEU A 28 -5.48 14.68 -22.74
C LEU A 28 -5.75 13.84 -21.48
N LYS A 29 -5.60 12.51 -21.56
CA LYS A 29 -5.72 11.64 -20.37
C LYS A 29 -4.60 11.88 -19.36
N LEU A 30 -3.38 12.13 -19.83
CA LEU A 30 -2.25 12.49 -18.96
C LEU A 30 -2.46 13.86 -18.31
N ASP A 31 -3.02 14.84 -19.04
CA ASP A 31 -3.36 16.15 -18.46
C ASP A 31 -4.39 16.03 -17.32
N ASP A 32 -5.36 15.12 -17.47
CA ASP A 32 -6.36 14.84 -16.42
C ASP A 32 -5.74 14.11 -15.22
N VAL A 33 -4.81 13.18 -15.44
CA VAL A 33 -4.00 12.56 -14.38
C VAL A 33 -3.22 13.64 -13.63
N ASP A 34 -2.46 14.47 -14.34
CA ASP A 34 -1.62 15.53 -13.77
C ASP A 34 -2.43 16.52 -12.93
N ARG A 35 -3.62 16.89 -13.40
CA ARG A 35 -4.52 17.78 -12.65
C ARG A 35 -4.92 17.17 -11.31
N ARG A 36 -5.24 15.88 -11.30
CA ARG A 36 -5.65 15.15 -10.09
C ARG A 36 -4.47 14.93 -9.15
N VAL A 37 -3.30 14.59 -9.68
CA VAL A 37 -2.06 14.44 -8.91
C VAL A 37 -1.69 15.76 -8.23
N LYS A 38 -1.72 16.88 -8.95
CA LYS A 38 -1.47 18.21 -8.36
C LYS A 38 -2.47 18.55 -7.26
N ALA A 39 -3.74 18.27 -7.47
CA ALA A 39 -4.76 18.47 -6.43
C ALA A 39 -4.53 17.56 -5.21
N ALA A 40 -4.05 16.33 -5.42
CA ALA A 40 -3.71 15.41 -4.34
C ALA A 40 -2.52 15.93 -3.53
N GLN A 41 -1.46 16.39 -4.19
CA GLN A 41 -0.29 17.00 -3.55
C GLN A 41 -0.67 18.25 -2.76
N THR A 42 -1.53 19.13 -3.30
CA THR A 42 -2.06 20.27 -2.54
C THR A 42 -2.86 19.83 -1.31
N ALA A 43 -3.62 18.74 -1.41
CA ALA A 43 -4.33 18.18 -0.25
C ALA A 43 -3.37 17.60 0.80
N GLU A 44 -2.25 16.99 0.40
CA GLU A 44 -1.19 16.55 1.33
C GLU A 44 -0.54 17.72 2.05
N GLU A 45 -0.19 18.79 1.34
CA GLU A 45 0.38 20.03 1.91
C GLU A 45 -0.56 20.65 2.96
N GLN A 46 -1.87 20.54 2.74
CA GLN A 46 -2.90 20.99 3.68
C GLN A 46 -3.17 19.99 4.81
N GLY A 47 -2.53 18.82 4.81
CA GLY A 47 -2.76 17.73 5.75
C GLY A 47 -4.12 17.03 5.58
N ASN A 48 -4.80 17.22 4.45
CA ASN A 48 -6.05 16.56 4.11
C ASN A 48 -5.80 15.20 3.43
N TRP A 49 -5.26 14.26 4.21
CA TRP A 49 -4.87 12.93 3.76
C TRP A 49 -6.03 12.12 3.17
N ASN A 50 -7.27 12.35 3.63
CA ASN A 50 -8.45 11.68 3.06
C ASN A 50 -8.68 12.11 1.61
N GLN A 51 -8.59 13.42 1.34
CA GLN A 51 -8.77 13.97 0.00
C GLN A 51 -7.60 13.58 -0.92
N ALA A 52 -6.36 13.62 -0.43
CA ALA A 52 -5.18 13.20 -1.19
C ALA A 52 -5.33 11.75 -1.69
N VAL A 53 -5.64 10.81 -0.79
CA VAL A 53 -5.83 9.40 -1.16
C VAL A 53 -7.01 9.19 -2.12
N ALA A 54 -8.12 9.92 -1.94
CA ALA A 54 -9.23 9.86 -2.88
C ALA A 54 -8.82 10.30 -4.30
N LEU A 55 -8.09 11.42 -4.41
CA LEU A 55 -7.63 11.94 -5.69
C LEU A 55 -6.62 11.02 -6.38
N TYR A 56 -5.71 10.41 -5.62
CA TYR A 56 -4.80 9.40 -6.19
C TYR A 56 -5.52 8.14 -6.65
N ASN A 57 -6.51 7.65 -5.89
CA ASN A 57 -7.34 6.52 -6.31
C ASN A 57 -8.17 6.82 -7.56
N GLU A 58 -8.55 8.07 -7.79
CA GLU A 58 -9.19 8.51 -9.03
C GLU A 58 -8.19 8.63 -10.19
N ALA A 59 -6.94 9.05 -9.93
CA ALA A 59 -5.91 9.24 -10.95
C ALA A 59 -5.29 7.92 -11.44
N LEU A 60 -5.01 6.97 -10.55
CA LEU A 60 -4.38 5.68 -10.87
C LEU A 60 -5.02 4.92 -12.05
N PRO A 61 -6.36 4.72 -12.09
CA PRO A 61 -6.99 4.00 -13.20
C PRO A 61 -6.99 4.78 -14.52
N MET A 62 -6.64 6.07 -14.51
CA MET A 62 -6.55 6.91 -15.71
C MET A 62 -5.16 6.86 -16.35
N VAL A 63 -4.14 6.40 -15.62
CA VAL A 63 -2.79 6.21 -16.15
C VAL A 63 -2.83 5.16 -17.26
N PRO A 64 -2.32 5.46 -18.47
CA PRO A 64 -2.21 4.50 -19.55
C PRO A 64 -1.43 3.24 -19.11
N SER A 65 -1.90 2.05 -19.50
CA SER A 65 -1.32 0.77 -19.04
C SER A 65 0.13 0.53 -19.50
N ASP A 66 0.56 1.23 -20.55
CA ASP A 66 1.94 1.25 -21.04
C ASP A 66 2.85 2.18 -20.23
N ASN A 67 2.28 3.10 -19.43
CA ASN A 67 3.02 4.00 -18.55
C ASN A 67 3.15 3.45 -17.12
N VAL A 68 3.79 2.29 -17.01
CA VAL A 68 3.96 1.55 -15.74
C VAL A 68 4.68 2.39 -14.67
N LYS A 69 5.74 3.12 -15.07
CA LYS A 69 6.54 3.93 -14.15
C LYS A 69 5.73 5.04 -13.48
N GLU A 70 4.84 5.70 -14.23
CA GLU A 70 3.99 6.73 -13.67
C GLU A 70 2.98 6.13 -12.68
N ALA A 71 2.40 4.98 -13.01
CA ALA A 71 1.52 4.25 -12.10
C ALA A 71 2.24 3.85 -10.79
N GLN A 72 3.49 3.37 -10.88
CA GLN A 72 4.29 3.00 -9.71
C GLN A 72 4.62 4.21 -8.81
N LYS A 73 5.02 5.34 -9.39
CA LYS A 73 5.24 6.60 -8.65
C LYS A 73 3.97 7.05 -7.93
N LEU A 74 2.85 6.99 -8.64
CA LEU A 74 1.56 7.39 -8.10
C LEU A 74 1.08 6.47 -6.98
N ARG A 75 1.36 5.16 -7.06
CA ARG A 75 1.11 4.19 -5.98
C ARG A 75 1.93 4.55 -4.74
N LEU A 76 3.22 4.83 -4.90
CA LEU A 76 4.09 5.23 -3.79
C LEU A 76 3.54 6.47 -3.05
N GLU A 77 3.17 7.53 -3.77
CA GLU A 77 2.64 8.74 -3.13
C GLU A 77 1.29 8.49 -2.47
N ARG A 78 0.41 7.71 -3.10
CA ARG A 78 -0.85 7.28 -2.48
C ARG A 78 -0.59 6.53 -1.17
N ASP A 79 0.34 5.59 -1.15
CA ASP A 79 0.59 4.77 0.03
C ASP A 79 1.18 5.59 1.17
N LYS A 80 2.08 6.54 0.87
CA LYS A 80 2.55 7.54 1.85
C LYS A 80 1.37 8.30 2.45
N ALA A 81 0.43 8.78 1.64
CA ALA A 81 -0.76 9.48 2.13
C ALA A 81 -1.71 8.55 2.95
N MET A 82 -1.85 7.29 2.55
CA MET A 82 -2.65 6.28 3.27
C MET A 82 -2.11 5.99 4.66
N MET A 83 -0.80 6.06 4.86
CA MET A 83 -0.19 5.95 6.19
C MET A 83 -0.72 7.01 7.16
N PHE A 84 -1.16 8.19 6.68
CA PHE A 84 -1.67 9.27 7.53
C PHE A 84 -3.20 9.36 7.61
N ASN A 85 -3.94 8.64 6.76
CA ASN A 85 -5.40 8.71 6.71
C ASN A 85 -6.12 7.58 7.49
N GLY A 86 -5.34 6.72 8.14
CA GLY A 86 -5.79 5.56 8.90
C GLY A 86 -5.90 4.26 8.10
N GLN A 87 -5.29 4.19 6.92
CA GLN A 87 -5.19 3.00 6.06
C GLN A 87 -3.77 2.40 6.06
N LEU A 88 -3.07 2.45 7.20
CA LEU A 88 -1.72 1.92 7.35
C LEU A 88 -1.57 0.44 6.94
N PRO A 89 -2.49 -0.49 7.31
CA PRO A 89 -2.41 -1.88 6.84
C PRO A 89 -2.44 -2.02 5.31
N ASP A 90 -3.31 -1.25 4.64
CA ASP A 90 -3.44 -1.30 3.19
C ASP A 90 -2.20 -0.70 2.51
N ALA A 91 -1.67 0.39 3.05
CA ALA A 91 -0.42 1.01 2.58
C ALA A 91 0.77 0.05 2.71
N TYR A 92 0.89 -0.63 3.85
CA TYR A 92 1.95 -1.62 4.07
C TYR A 92 1.91 -2.76 3.05
N LEU A 93 0.72 -3.31 2.77
CA LEU A 93 0.56 -4.40 1.81
C LEU A 93 0.84 -3.95 0.36
N ASP A 94 0.42 -2.74 -0.04
CA ASP A 94 0.72 -2.26 -1.39
C ASP A 94 2.19 -1.86 -1.55
N LEU A 95 2.81 -1.26 -0.53
CA LEU A 95 4.26 -0.96 -0.53
C LEU A 95 5.10 -2.23 -0.61
N GLN A 96 4.70 -3.31 0.07
CA GLN A 96 5.35 -4.61 -0.08
C GLN A 96 5.27 -5.09 -1.53
N ALA A 97 4.07 -5.08 -2.12
CA ALA A 97 3.87 -5.51 -3.49
C ALA A 97 4.62 -4.63 -4.51
N LEU A 98 4.64 -3.32 -4.29
CA LEU A 98 5.36 -2.36 -5.13
C LEU A 98 6.88 -2.54 -5.03
N LEU A 99 7.40 -2.80 -3.82
CA LEU A 99 8.82 -3.07 -3.63
C LEU A 99 9.22 -4.38 -4.33
N ASP A 100 8.42 -5.44 -4.18
CA ASP A 100 8.65 -6.73 -4.86
C ASP A 100 8.63 -6.56 -6.39
N GLU A 101 7.68 -5.77 -6.91
CA GLU A 101 7.56 -5.45 -8.34
C GLU A 101 8.82 -4.74 -8.85
N LEU A 102 9.24 -3.66 -8.19
CA LEU A 102 10.44 -2.90 -8.57
C LEU A 102 11.71 -3.74 -8.47
N GLN A 103 11.84 -4.62 -7.48
CA GLN A 103 13.01 -5.49 -7.34
C GLN A 103 13.07 -6.59 -8.41
N ALA A 104 11.93 -6.98 -8.97
CA ALA A 104 11.87 -7.98 -10.03
C ALA A 104 12.19 -7.42 -11.43
N GLU A 105 12.22 -6.09 -11.59
CA GLU A 105 12.59 -5.45 -12.85
C GLU A 105 14.08 -5.66 -13.19
N GLU A 106 14.40 -5.84 -14.47
CA GLU A 106 15.79 -5.95 -14.93
C GLU A 106 16.56 -4.62 -14.72
N LYS A 107 15.87 -3.49 -14.87
CA LYS A 107 16.43 -2.14 -14.78
C LYS A 107 15.48 -1.20 -14.03
N PRO A 108 15.33 -1.37 -12.71
CA PRO A 108 14.44 -0.53 -11.94
C PRO A 108 14.97 0.89 -11.85
N ASP A 109 14.03 1.84 -11.78
CA ASP A 109 14.31 3.20 -11.39
C ASP A 109 14.86 3.19 -9.94
N GLN A 110 16.16 3.42 -9.82
CA GLN A 110 16.86 3.30 -8.53
C GLN A 110 16.36 4.31 -7.50
N GLU A 111 15.91 5.49 -7.95
CA GLU A 111 15.37 6.49 -7.04
C GLU A 111 14.00 6.06 -6.53
N LEU A 112 13.13 5.57 -7.42
CA LEU A 112 11.83 5.04 -7.03
C LEU A 112 11.95 3.83 -6.10
N LEU A 113 12.88 2.91 -6.39
CA LEU A 113 13.18 1.76 -5.54
C LEU A 113 13.65 2.20 -4.15
N LYS A 114 14.54 3.20 -4.09
CA LYS A 114 15.05 3.78 -2.84
C LYS A 114 13.93 4.41 -2.01
N GLN A 115 13.09 5.23 -2.63
CA GLN A 115 11.98 5.89 -1.96
C GLN A 115 10.92 4.89 -1.49
N THR A 116 10.61 3.87 -2.31
CA THR A 116 9.68 2.79 -1.94
C THR A 116 10.21 1.99 -0.76
N ARG A 117 11.51 1.67 -0.75
CA ARG A 117 12.15 0.99 0.39
C ARG A 117 12.07 1.84 1.68
N SER A 118 12.30 3.15 1.58
CA SER A 118 12.19 4.06 2.72
C SER A 118 10.75 4.13 3.25
N ALA A 119 9.76 4.25 2.36
CA ALA A 119 8.35 4.25 2.72
C ALA A 119 7.89 2.92 3.34
N MET A 120 8.35 1.79 2.78
CA MET A 120 8.09 0.45 3.32
C MET A 120 8.64 0.30 4.73
N ALA A 121 9.90 0.68 4.95
CA ALA A 121 10.52 0.63 6.28
C ALA A 121 9.77 1.51 7.30
N ASN A 122 9.27 2.66 6.86
CA ASN A 122 8.48 3.57 7.67
C ASN A 122 7.09 2.97 8.02
N ALA A 123 6.45 2.31 7.04
CA ALA A 123 5.19 1.60 7.27
C ALA A 123 5.38 0.44 8.24
N GLU A 124 6.43 -0.37 8.08
CA GLU A 124 6.79 -1.48 8.98
C GLU A 124 7.03 -1.00 10.42
N TYR A 125 7.66 0.16 10.60
CA TYR A 125 7.83 0.79 11.91
C TYR A 125 6.48 1.07 12.58
N TYR A 126 5.56 1.74 11.89
CA TYR A 126 4.26 2.07 12.46
C TYR A 126 3.33 0.85 12.59
N VAL A 127 3.41 -0.12 11.66
CA VAL A 127 2.69 -1.39 11.78
C VAL A 127 3.16 -2.11 13.04
N THR A 128 4.48 -2.23 13.25
CA THR A 128 5.04 -2.79 14.48
C THR A 128 4.51 -2.06 15.71
N TRP A 129 4.55 -0.73 15.70
CA TRP A 129 4.01 0.08 16.80
C TRP A 129 2.56 -0.32 17.14
N THR A 130 1.70 -0.39 16.12
CA THR A 130 0.28 -0.77 16.32
C THR A 130 0.11 -2.19 16.83
N LEU A 131 0.82 -3.17 16.24
CA LEU A 131 0.77 -4.57 16.65
C LEU A 131 1.18 -4.74 18.11
N ARG A 132 2.22 -4.02 18.54
CA ARG A 132 2.68 -4.04 19.93
C ARG A 132 1.63 -3.46 20.88
N LEU A 133 1.00 -2.33 20.52
CA LEU A 133 -0.11 -1.76 21.30
C LEU A 133 -1.35 -2.67 21.35
N GLU A 134 -1.59 -3.45 20.30
CA GLU A 134 -2.66 -4.46 20.25
C GLU A 134 -2.33 -5.73 21.06
N GLY A 135 -1.13 -5.82 21.65
CA GLY A 135 -0.69 -6.95 22.46
C GLY A 135 -0.27 -8.17 21.64
N VAL A 136 0.05 -8.00 20.36
CA VAL A 136 0.58 -9.07 19.51
C VAL A 136 1.93 -9.52 20.08
N GLY A 137 2.12 -10.83 20.20
CA GLY A 137 3.35 -11.43 20.71
C GLY A 137 4.56 -11.13 19.81
N LYS A 138 5.76 -11.31 20.38
CA LYS A 138 7.04 -11.02 19.71
C LYS A 138 7.16 -11.67 18.34
N GLU A 139 6.74 -12.93 18.22
CA GLU A 139 6.75 -13.69 16.95
C GLU A 139 5.96 -13.02 15.81
N GLY A 140 4.94 -12.21 16.14
CA GLY A 140 4.10 -11.54 15.16
C GLY A 140 4.69 -10.22 14.65
N TRP A 141 5.33 -9.42 15.51
CA TRP A 141 5.83 -8.09 15.14
C TRP A 141 7.35 -8.05 14.89
N GLU A 142 8.12 -8.97 15.47
CA GLU A 142 9.59 -8.98 15.35
C GLU A 142 10.07 -9.14 13.90
N PRO A 143 9.48 -10.02 13.06
CA PRO A 143 9.89 -10.11 11.65
C PRO A 143 9.67 -8.81 10.87
N ILE A 144 8.62 -8.06 11.20
CA ILE A 144 8.24 -6.82 10.51
C ILE A 144 9.24 -5.71 10.85
N ILE A 145 9.57 -5.54 12.13
CA ILE A 145 10.52 -4.49 12.54
C ILE A 145 11.96 -4.83 12.12
N GLU A 146 12.30 -6.11 12.02
CA GLU A 146 13.61 -6.53 11.52
C GLU A 146 13.75 -6.28 10.01
N SER A 147 12.69 -6.46 9.23
CA SER A 147 12.64 -6.03 7.83
C SER A 147 12.89 -4.52 7.69
N SER A 148 12.23 -3.71 8.54
CA SER A 148 12.44 -2.25 8.59
C SER A 148 13.90 -1.89 8.87
N ARG A 149 14.54 -2.59 9.82
CA ARG A 149 15.95 -2.41 10.16
C ARG A 149 16.85 -2.69 8.95
N GLN A 150 16.62 -3.79 8.26
CA GLN A 150 17.43 -4.16 7.08
C GLN A 150 17.28 -3.14 5.96
N ASN A 151 16.06 -2.65 5.73
CA ASN A 151 15.79 -1.61 4.74
C ASN A 151 16.56 -0.31 5.05
N TYR A 152 16.46 0.21 6.27
CA TYR A 152 17.19 1.44 6.64
C TYR A 152 18.70 1.26 6.67
N ARG A 153 19.21 0.10 7.10
CA ARG A 153 20.64 -0.21 7.03
C ARG A 153 21.15 -0.15 5.60
N LEU A 154 20.45 -0.79 4.66
CA LEU A 154 20.83 -0.78 3.25
C LEU A 154 20.79 0.63 2.66
N LEU A 155 19.79 1.44 3.01
CA LEU A 155 19.70 2.83 2.58
C LEU A 155 20.86 3.68 3.14
N ALA A 156 21.22 3.50 4.41
CA ALA A 156 22.37 4.16 5.03
C ALA A 156 23.69 3.74 4.35
N GLU A 157 23.90 2.45 4.09
CA GLU A 157 25.08 1.95 3.39
C GLU A 157 25.21 2.52 1.96
N ASN A 158 24.08 2.65 1.25
CA ASN A 158 24.06 3.27 -0.08
C ASN A 158 24.36 4.77 -0.03
N ALA A 159 23.79 5.49 0.94
CA ALA A 159 24.09 6.91 1.15
C ALA A 159 25.57 7.15 1.50
N ALA A 160 26.16 6.27 2.32
CA ALA A 160 27.60 6.32 2.63
C ALA A 160 28.47 6.09 1.38
N LYS A 161 28.10 5.12 0.51
CA LYS A 161 28.81 4.87 -0.76
C LYS A 161 28.70 6.05 -1.73
N ALA A 162 27.58 6.77 -1.70
CA ALA A 162 27.34 7.95 -2.51
C ALA A 162 27.91 9.25 -1.93
N ASP A 163 28.58 9.20 -0.77
CA ASP A 163 29.04 10.36 0.02
C ASP A 163 27.91 11.39 0.32
N ASN A 164 26.66 10.92 0.39
CA ASN A 164 25.52 11.76 0.76
C ASN A 164 25.36 11.80 2.28
N LYS A 165 26.08 12.72 2.93
CA LYS A 165 26.10 12.86 4.40
C LYS A 165 24.72 13.16 5.00
N SER A 166 23.89 13.93 4.30
CA SER A 166 22.55 14.29 4.78
C SER A 166 21.66 13.05 4.86
N GLU A 167 21.59 12.30 3.76
CA GLU A 167 20.79 11.08 3.67
C GLU A 167 21.35 10.00 4.61
N LEU A 168 22.68 9.85 4.70
CA LEU A 168 23.30 8.93 5.65
C LEU A 168 22.83 9.19 7.08
N LYS A 169 22.88 10.45 7.52
CA LYS A 169 22.45 10.84 8.86
C LYS A 169 20.97 10.53 9.09
N GLU A 170 20.11 10.90 8.15
CA GLU A 170 18.67 10.63 8.22
C GLU A 170 18.39 9.12 8.35
N GLN A 171 19.02 8.29 7.52
CA GLN A 171 18.79 6.84 7.57
C GLN A 171 19.38 6.19 8.81
N GLN A 172 20.45 6.74 9.39
CA GLN A 172 20.96 6.32 10.70
C GLN A 172 19.99 6.65 11.83
N GLU A 173 19.41 7.85 11.84
CA GLU A 173 18.39 8.25 12.82
C GLU A 173 17.13 7.37 12.71
N ASN A 174 16.68 7.08 11.48
CA ASN A 174 15.57 6.15 11.23
C ASN A 174 15.89 4.73 11.70
N LEU A 175 17.10 4.25 11.39
CA LEU A 175 17.57 2.94 11.85
C LEU A 175 17.54 2.88 13.38
N GLU A 176 18.11 3.86 14.06
CA GLU A 176 18.08 3.95 15.52
C GLU A 176 16.65 3.94 16.09
N ALA A 177 15.73 4.67 15.47
CA ALA A 177 14.32 4.67 15.90
C ALA A 177 13.72 3.27 15.83
N VAL A 178 13.99 2.52 14.76
CA VAL A 178 13.59 1.11 14.61
C VAL A 178 14.23 0.22 15.68
N ILE A 179 15.53 0.40 15.97
CA ILE A 179 16.21 -0.35 17.05
C ILE A 179 15.55 -0.05 18.41
N ARG A 180 15.26 1.22 18.69
CA ARG A 180 14.61 1.64 19.93
C ARG A 180 13.23 1.03 20.05
N LEU A 181 12.41 1.10 18.99
CA LEU A 181 11.07 0.48 19.01
C LEU A 181 11.13 -1.03 19.22
N ALA A 182 12.11 -1.73 18.64
CA ALA A 182 12.25 -3.18 18.85
C ALA A 182 12.60 -3.56 20.30
N ASN A 183 13.31 -2.68 21.03
CA ASN A 183 13.78 -2.94 22.39
C ASN A 183 12.98 -2.23 23.50
N LEU A 184 12.08 -1.31 23.13
CA LEU A 184 11.27 -0.56 24.09
C LEU A 184 10.28 -1.51 24.77
N ASP A 185 10.03 -1.37 26.08
CA ASP A 185 9.00 -2.17 26.76
C ASP A 185 7.58 -1.71 26.42
N LEU A 186 6.59 -2.60 26.56
CA LEU A 186 5.20 -2.28 26.21
C LEU A 186 4.63 -1.15 27.09
N THR A 187 4.96 -1.15 28.38
CA THR A 187 4.51 -0.10 29.33
C THR A 187 5.03 1.27 28.91
N ASP A 188 6.30 1.35 28.52
CA ASP A 188 6.91 2.59 28.03
C ASP A 188 6.29 3.01 26.70
N LEU A 189 6.05 2.06 25.79
CA LEU A 189 5.39 2.32 24.51
C LEU A 189 3.99 2.92 24.68
N GLN A 190 3.22 2.44 25.66
CA GLN A 190 1.90 2.98 25.99
C GLN A 190 1.96 4.39 26.60
N GLY A 191 3.09 4.75 27.21
CA GLY A 191 3.35 6.09 27.74
C GLY A 191 3.72 7.13 26.68
N ILE A 192 4.11 6.70 25.48
CA ILE A 192 4.48 7.61 24.38
C ILE A 192 3.22 8.04 23.62
N PRO A 193 3.08 9.34 23.25
CA PRO A 193 1.97 9.79 22.42
C PRO A 193 1.89 9.02 21.10
N ILE A 194 0.68 8.54 20.80
CA ILE A 194 0.42 7.74 19.60
C ILE A 194 0.68 8.59 18.33
N PRO A 195 1.58 8.15 17.43
CA PRO A 195 1.82 8.82 16.16
C PRO A 195 0.54 8.94 15.32
N LYS A 196 0.45 9.97 14.47
CA LYS A 196 -0.72 10.17 13.59
C LYS A 196 -0.95 8.96 12.68
N GLN A 197 0.13 8.33 12.23
CA GLN A 197 0.14 7.19 11.33
C GLN A 197 -0.45 5.92 11.97
N CYS A 198 -0.39 5.82 13.30
CA CYS A 198 -0.93 4.71 14.06
C CYS A 198 -2.45 4.84 14.32
N LYS A 199 -3.11 5.89 13.82
CA LYS A 199 -4.57 6.09 13.98
C LYS A 199 -5.33 5.31 12.89
N CYS A 200 -5.41 3.99 13.01
CA CYS A 200 -6.16 3.14 12.08
C CYS A 200 -7.68 3.43 12.14
N LYS A 201 -8.35 3.48 10.98
CA LYS A 201 -9.83 3.46 10.89
C LYS A 201 -10.33 2.01 10.93
N GLY A 202 -10.26 1.37 12.11
CA GLY A 202 -10.66 -0.02 12.32
C GLY A 202 -9.61 -0.81 13.11
N CYS A 203 -9.79 -2.13 13.22
CA CYS A 203 -8.78 -2.98 13.84
C CYS A 203 -7.52 -3.03 12.96
N CYS A 204 -6.34 -2.66 13.47
CA CYS A 204 -5.09 -2.84 12.74
C CYS A 204 -4.73 -4.34 12.57
N ASN A 205 -5.46 -5.24 13.26
CA ASN A 205 -5.53 -6.70 13.08
C ASN A 205 -5.84 -7.23 11.67
N GLY A 206 -5.95 -6.37 10.64
CA GLY A 206 -6.03 -6.76 9.23
C GLY A 206 -4.70 -7.26 8.64
N VAL A 207 -3.56 -6.97 9.28
CA VAL A 207 -2.23 -7.44 8.87
C VAL A 207 -1.96 -8.90 9.31
N CYS A 208 -2.61 -9.37 10.38
CA CYS A 208 -2.31 -10.67 11.00
C CYS A 208 -3.23 -11.85 10.61
N ASN A 209 -4.19 -11.66 9.71
CA ASN A 209 -4.99 -12.79 9.20
C ASN A 209 -5.14 -12.68 7.69
N GLY A 210 -4.21 -13.33 6.98
CA GLY A 210 -4.27 -13.50 5.54
C GLY A 210 -5.68 -13.87 5.07
N LYS A 211 -6.16 -13.14 4.06
CA LYS A 211 -7.26 -13.50 3.15
C LYS A 211 -8.32 -14.43 3.75
N LYS A 212 -9.27 -13.90 4.53
CA LYS A 212 -10.63 -14.46 4.50
C LYS A 212 -11.45 -13.67 3.49
N LYS A 213 -11.36 -14.10 2.22
CA LYS A 213 -12.39 -13.81 1.21
C LYS A 213 -13.75 -13.99 1.89
N GLY A 214 -14.54 -12.92 1.95
CA GLY A 214 -15.85 -12.92 2.58
C GLY A 214 -16.74 -14.02 2.00
N LYS A 215 -16.84 -15.14 2.71
CA LYS A 215 -17.87 -16.14 2.46
C LYS A 215 -19.17 -15.51 2.98
N LYS A 216 -19.99 -14.99 2.07
CA LYS A 216 -21.36 -14.52 2.35
C LYS A 216 -22.03 -15.52 3.29
N LYS A 217 -22.31 -15.11 4.54
CA LYS A 217 -23.16 -15.88 5.46
C LYS A 217 -24.54 -15.95 4.81
N GLY A 218 -24.98 -17.19 4.57
CA GLY A 218 -26.23 -17.49 3.88
C GLY A 218 -27.44 -16.89 4.57
N LYS A 219 -28.41 -16.46 3.76
CA LYS A 219 -29.78 -16.21 4.20
C LYS A 219 -30.29 -17.46 4.92
N GLY A 220 -30.79 -17.28 6.14
CA GLY A 220 -31.41 -18.35 6.92
C GLY A 220 -32.51 -19.03 6.12
N GLN A 221 -32.25 -20.25 5.65
CA GLN A 221 -33.31 -21.16 5.25
C GLN A 221 -33.91 -21.76 6.52
N LYS A 222 -35.23 -21.63 6.65
CA LYS A 222 -36.03 -22.26 7.70
C LYS A 222 -35.72 -23.76 7.72
N LYS A 223 -35.34 -24.29 8.89
CA LYS A 223 -35.24 -25.73 9.12
C LYS A 223 -36.59 -26.37 8.80
N ALA A 224 -36.59 -27.35 7.88
CA ALA A 224 -37.72 -28.25 7.72
C ALA A 224 -37.89 -29.09 9.00
N LYS A 225 -39.13 -29.25 9.47
CA LYS A 225 -39.47 -30.16 10.57
C LYS A 225 -39.23 -31.60 10.09
N ASP A 226 -38.32 -32.31 10.76
CA ASP A 226 -38.12 -33.75 10.58
C ASP A 226 -39.12 -34.51 11.47
N ASN A 227 -39.95 -35.35 10.84
CA ASN A 227 -40.95 -36.20 11.46
C ASN A 227 -40.48 -37.67 11.42
N ARG A 228 -39.39 -37.98 12.13
CA ARG A 228 -38.95 -39.36 12.33
C ARG A 228 -38.75 -39.65 13.81
N GLY A 229 -39.78 -40.24 14.40
CA GLY A 229 -39.67 -40.96 15.66
C GLY A 229 -39.10 -42.37 15.43
N ALA A 230 -38.27 -42.84 16.35
CA ALA A 230 -38.22 -44.23 16.80
C ALA A 230 -37.23 -44.38 17.98
N SER A 231 -37.81 -44.80 19.11
CA SER A 231 -37.26 -45.66 20.17
C SER A 231 -35.88 -45.35 20.78
N ALA A 232 -35.93 -44.74 21.97
CA ALA A 232 -34.93 -44.93 23.01
C ALA A 232 -35.05 -46.36 23.58
N SER A 233 -33.94 -47.10 23.63
CA SER A 233 -33.83 -48.31 24.46
C SER A 233 -33.14 -47.94 25.78
N PRO A 234 -33.60 -48.42 26.95
CA PRO A 234 -32.95 -48.13 28.23
C PRO A 234 -31.58 -48.83 28.35
N PRO A 235 -30.66 -48.29 29.17
CA PRO A 235 -29.33 -48.85 29.33
C PRO A 235 -29.35 -50.15 30.15
N PRO A 236 -28.44 -51.11 29.86
CA PRO A 236 -28.43 -52.41 30.52
C PRO A 236 -27.94 -52.32 31.97
N ASP A 237 -28.63 -53.09 32.79
CA ASP A 237 -28.53 -53.30 34.22
C ASP A 237 -27.34 -54.19 34.60
N LYS A 238 -26.54 -53.72 35.56
CA LYS A 238 -25.38 -54.44 36.09
C LYS A 238 -25.82 -55.51 37.10
N SER A 239 -25.95 -56.73 36.62
CA SER A 239 -25.87 -57.99 37.37
C SER A 239 -25.38 -59.05 36.37
N GLY A 240 -24.42 -59.94 36.57
CA GLY A 240 -23.54 -60.33 37.67
C GLY A 240 -23.03 -61.71 37.28
N SER A 241 -21.72 -61.95 37.37
CA SER A 241 -21.01 -63.23 37.64
C SER A 241 -19.52 -62.96 37.65
#